data_AF-A0A7V7F3E8-F1
#
_entry.id   AF-A0A7V7F3E8-F1
#
_cell.length_a   1.000
_cell.length_b   1.000
_cell.length_c   1.000
_cell.angle_alpha   90.00
_cell.angle_beta   90.00
_cell.angle_gamma   90.00
#
_symmetry.space_group_name_H-M   'P 1'
#
loop_
_entity.id
_entity.type
_entity.pdbx_description
1 polymer ?
#
loop_
_entity_poly.entity_id
_entity_poly.type
_entity_poly.pdbx_seq_one_letter_code
_entity_poly.pdbx_strand_id
1 'polypeptide(L)'
;MANVKYKACDNCFQAVGKVNIVGNIFMIVLKGFLGVVGGSKGLIADAIHSCADLLATIVMIIGIKISGQEKNERYPYGYGKAEHIVAIVICLFLYVIAAYILYDGVMTIVEGRMVIPCTVAVWGAVFSILINELMFRQALCAGTKANSPSMVAKAWESRTDVYSSIAVVFGVIGAKMGFHFMDPLAAVVVGLMIFRMCFEMTQEAALALLDKAPEEASRVALLDRFNTLIEDIAVEIRDVKVRELGAILDFVVEVKVPDCITVQEGEKIKQLIAERVAGQQERESVLTVRLYPFENQAAVPA
;
A
#
# COMPACT_ATOMS: atom_id res chain seq x y z
N MET A 1 -12.68 -1.38 11.60
CA MET A 1 -12.31 -0.10 12.26
C MET A 1 -11.75 -0.45 13.63
N ALA A 2 -10.46 -0.25 13.85
CA ALA A 2 -9.85 -0.47 15.16
C ALA A 2 -10.56 0.36 16.22
N ASN A 3 -10.83 -0.25 17.38
CA ASN A 3 -11.65 0.33 18.44
C ASN A 3 -10.87 1.48 19.13
N VAL A 4 -10.91 2.68 18.55
CA VAL A 4 -10.20 3.84 19.10
C VAL A 4 -10.83 4.22 20.45
N LYS A 5 -10.06 4.04 21.53
CA LYS A 5 -10.51 4.15 22.94
C LYS A 5 -11.08 5.54 23.33
N TYR A 6 -10.92 6.57 22.50
CA TYR A 6 -11.39 7.94 22.75
C TYR A 6 -11.98 8.61 21.48
N LYS A 7 -13.23 9.09 21.55
CA LYS A 7 -13.91 9.85 20.46
C LYS A 7 -13.12 11.07 19.97
N ALA A 8 -12.38 11.74 20.85
CA ALA A 8 -11.55 12.89 20.47
C ALA A 8 -10.40 12.51 19.52
N CYS A 9 -9.89 11.28 19.61
CA CYS A 9 -8.83 10.78 18.75
C CYS A 9 -9.36 10.42 17.36
N ASP A 10 -10.59 9.88 17.27
CA ASP A 10 -11.25 9.61 15.99
C ASP A 10 -11.57 10.89 15.21
N ASN A 11 -12.10 11.92 15.88
CA ASN A 11 -12.31 13.24 15.27
C ASN A 11 -11.00 13.87 14.76
N CYS A 12 -9.90 13.72 15.52
CA CYS A 12 -8.58 14.19 15.12
C CYS A 12 -8.06 13.42 13.90
N PHE A 13 -8.19 12.10 13.89
CA PHE A 13 -7.80 11.23 12.78
C PHE A 13 -8.52 11.62 11.48
N GLN A 14 -9.84 11.79 11.54
CA GLN A 14 -10.64 12.20 10.38
C GLN A 14 -10.30 13.62 9.91
N ALA A 15 -10.07 14.56 10.83
CA ALA A 15 -9.68 15.93 10.49
C ALA A 15 -8.31 15.95 9.79
N VAL A 16 -7.32 15.23 10.32
CA VAL A 16 -5.97 15.12 9.74
C VAL A 16 -6.03 14.46 8.36
N GLY A 17 -6.85 13.43 8.18
CA GLY A 17 -7.08 12.81 6.86
C GLY A 17 -7.62 13.80 5.83
N LYS A 18 -8.63 14.61 6.19
CA LYS A 18 -9.18 15.65 5.31
C LYS A 18 -8.15 16.73 4.98
N VAL A 19 -7.39 17.20 5.98
CA VAL A 19 -6.31 18.18 5.78
C VAL A 19 -5.25 17.64 4.83
N ASN A 20 -4.88 16.35 4.94
CA ASN A 20 -3.92 15.74 4.03
C ASN A 20 -4.42 15.70 2.58
N ILE A 21 -5.68 15.30 2.35
CA ILE A 21 -6.24 15.27 0.98
C ILE A 21 -6.28 16.67 0.36
N VAL A 22 -6.80 17.66 1.11
CA VAL A 22 -6.89 19.05 0.63
C VAL A 22 -5.50 19.64 0.43
N GLY A 23 -4.57 19.36 1.35
CA GLY A 23 -3.17 19.76 1.27
C GLY A 23 -2.50 19.22 0.01
N ASN A 24 -2.62 17.92 -0.27
CA ASN A 24 -2.04 17.32 -1.49
C ASN A 24 -2.62 17.95 -2.77
N ILE A 25 -3.93 18.17 -2.84
CA ILE A 25 -4.56 18.82 -4.00
C ILE A 25 -4.01 20.25 -4.18
N PHE A 26 -3.96 21.03 -3.09
CA PHE A 26 -3.39 22.37 -3.11
C PHE A 26 -1.93 22.37 -3.59
N MET A 27 -1.15 21.39 -3.14
CA MET A 27 0.25 21.23 -3.48
C MET A 27 0.47 20.87 -4.95
N ILE A 28 -0.32 19.96 -5.51
CA ILE A 28 -0.29 19.62 -6.94
C ILE A 28 -0.55 20.87 -7.78
N VAL A 29 -1.58 21.64 -7.43
CA VAL A 29 -1.93 22.88 -8.15
C VAL A 29 -0.83 23.93 -8.02
N LEU A 30 -0.30 24.12 -6.81
CA LEU A 30 0.76 25.08 -6.53
C LEU A 30 2.05 24.74 -7.29
N LYS A 31 2.56 23.51 -7.16
CA LYS A 31 3.77 23.03 -7.85
C LYS A 31 3.58 23.09 -9.36
N GLY A 32 2.46 22.60 -9.87
CA GLY A 32 2.18 22.59 -11.31
C GLY A 32 2.11 24.00 -11.90
N PHE A 33 1.38 24.91 -11.25
CA PHE A 33 1.27 26.30 -11.70
C PHE A 33 2.62 27.02 -11.65
N LEU A 34 3.34 26.96 -10.53
CA LEU A 34 4.62 27.63 -10.37
C LEU A 34 5.73 26.96 -11.18
N GLY A 35 5.62 25.68 -11.50
CA GLY A 35 6.52 24.95 -12.40
C GLY A 35 6.38 25.43 -13.85
N VAL A 36 5.14 25.56 -14.34
CA VAL A 36 4.85 26.06 -15.70
C VAL A 36 5.23 27.55 -15.83
N VAL A 37 4.74 28.39 -14.92
CA VAL A 37 5.06 29.84 -14.94
C VAL A 37 6.54 30.07 -14.69
N GLY A 38 7.15 29.24 -13.85
CA GLY A 38 8.56 29.31 -13.51
C GLY A 38 9.50 28.71 -14.55
N GLY A 39 8.99 27.94 -15.53
CA GLY A 39 9.80 27.22 -16.49
C GLY A 39 10.72 26.15 -15.87
N SER A 40 10.36 25.59 -14.71
CA SER A 40 11.15 24.56 -14.02
C SER A 40 10.64 23.18 -14.38
N LYS A 41 11.48 22.38 -15.03
CA LYS A 41 11.17 20.97 -15.33
C LYS A 41 11.17 20.13 -14.06
N GLY A 42 12.08 20.43 -13.11
CA GLY A 42 12.14 19.74 -11.82
C GLY A 42 10.84 19.91 -11.03
N LEU A 43 10.32 21.13 -10.93
CA LEU A 43 9.09 21.40 -10.19
C LEU A 43 7.84 20.81 -10.85
N ILE A 44 7.82 20.73 -12.19
CA ILE A 44 6.76 20.03 -12.93
C ILE A 44 6.81 18.52 -12.65
N ALA A 45 8.00 17.91 -12.67
CA ALA A 45 8.16 16.50 -12.36
C ALA A 45 7.70 16.19 -10.93
N ASP A 46 8.02 17.06 -9.98
CA ASP A 46 7.61 16.96 -8.59
C ASP A 46 6.09 17.17 -8.39
N ALA A 47 5.45 18.04 -9.20
CA ALA A 47 3.99 18.14 -9.24
C ALA A 47 3.33 16.85 -9.76
N ILE A 48 3.93 16.23 -10.76
CA ILE A 48 3.47 14.96 -11.33
C ILE A 48 3.64 13.82 -10.32
N HIS A 49 4.73 13.79 -9.57
CA HIS A 49 4.93 12.82 -8.49
C HIS A 49 3.79 12.91 -7.46
N SER A 50 3.50 14.10 -6.92
CA SER A 50 2.40 14.25 -5.97
C SER A 50 1.02 13.96 -6.59
N CYS A 51 0.85 14.11 -7.91
CA CYS A 51 -0.37 13.71 -8.63
C CYS A 51 -0.51 12.17 -8.70
N ALA A 52 0.60 11.46 -8.96
CA ALA A 52 0.64 10.00 -8.96
C ALA A 52 0.21 9.43 -7.60
N ASP A 53 0.69 10.04 -6.52
CA ASP A 53 0.37 9.69 -5.14
C ASP A 53 -1.12 9.91 -4.81
N LEU A 54 -1.69 11.02 -5.28
CA LEU A 54 -3.12 11.28 -5.15
C LEU A 54 -3.95 10.24 -5.93
N LEU A 55 -3.54 9.89 -7.14
CA LEU A 55 -4.22 8.86 -7.94
C LEU A 55 -4.15 7.49 -7.26
N ALA A 56 -2.98 7.09 -6.74
CA ALA A 56 -2.81 5.88 -5.96
C ALA A 56 -3.77 5.85 -4.75
N THR A 57 -3.87 6.98 -4.02
CA THR A 57 -4.79 7.13 -2.88
C THR A 57 -6.25 6.97 -3.32
N ILE A 58 -6.66 7.60 -4.42
CA ILE A 58 -8.04 7.50 -4.94
C ILE A 58 -8.37 6.04 -5.30
N VAL A 59 -7.41 5.34 -5.89
CA VAL A 59 -7.60 3.97 -6.36
C VAL A 59 -7.65 2.98 -5.23
N MET A 60 -6.85 3.19 -4.20
CA MET A 60 -6.99 2.47 -2.93
C MET A 60 -8.39 2.68 -2.34
N ILE A 61 -8.89 3.92 -2.28
CA ILE A 61 -10.25 4.20 -1.76
C ILE A 61 -11.34 3.51 -2.60
N ILE A 62 -11.24 3.58 -3.92
CA ILE A 62 -12.17 2.91 -4.84
C ILE A 62 -12.05 1.39 -4.70
N GLY A 63 -10.83 0.87 -4.60
CA GLY A 63 -10.50 -0.55 -4.42
C GLY A 63 -11.12 -1.11 -3.16
N ILE A 64 -10.95 -0.43 -2.01
CA ILE A 64 -11.60 -0.78 -0.75
C ILE A 64 -13.13 -0.78 -0.91
N LYS A 65 -13.69 0.23 -1.58
CA LYS A 65 -15.15 0.32 -1.78
C LYS A 65 -15.70 -0.79 -2.68
N ILE A 66 -14.97 -1.17 -3.71
CA ILE A 66 -15.32 -2.28 -4.61
C ILE A 66 -15.12 -3.62 -3.91
N SER A 67 -14.01 -3.80 -3.18
CA SER A 67 -13.70 -5.01 -2.42
C SER A 67 -14.73 -5.28 -1.31
N GLY A 68 -15.35 -4.22 -0.76
CA GLY A 68 -16.42 -4.34 0.22
C GLY A 68 -17.79 -4.69 -0.36
N GLN A 69 -17.93 -4.86 -1.68
CA GLN A 69 -19.20 -5.32 -2.27
C GLN A 69 -19.46 -6.78 -1.92
N GLU A 70 -20.73 -7.09 -1.63
CA GLU A 70 -21.17 -8.44 -1.32
C GLU A 70 -20.91 -9.41 -2.50
N LYS A 71 -20.70 -10.67 -2.16
CA LYS A 71 -20.45 -11.76 -3.12
C LYS A 71 -21.72 -11.98 -3.94
N ASN A 72 -21.56 -12.10 -5.26
CA ASN A 72 -22.66 -12.38 -6.19
C ASN A 72 -22.46 -13.75 -6.85
N GLU A 73 -23.49 -14.33 -7.45
CA GLU A 73 -23.38 -15.59 -8.20
C GLU A 73 -22.29 -15.58 -9.27
N ARG A 74 -22.08 -14.41 -9.90
CA ARG A 74 -21.02 -14.20 -10.91
C ARG A 74 -19.62 -14.13 -10.33
N TYR A 75 -19.48 -13.69 -9.08
CA TYR A 75 -18.20 -13.50 -8.38
C TYR A 75 -18.33 -14.05 -6.95
N PRO A 76 -18.31 -15.38 -6.78
CA PRO A 76 -18.59 -16.03 -5.49
C PRO A 76 -17.50 -15.78 -4.44
N TYR A 77 -16.30 -15.38 -4.86
CA TYR A 77 -15.21 -14.98 -3.97
C TYR A 77 -15.12 -13.46 -3.75
N GLY A 78 -16.04 -12.68 -4.32
CA GLY A 78 -16.07 -11.22 -4.22
C GLY A 78 -15.12 -10.51 -5.19
N TYR A 79 -14.95 -9.21 -4.99
CA TYR A 79 -14.21 -8.31 -5.89
C TYR A 79 -12.84 -7.88 -5.35
N GLY A 80 -12.29 -8.54 -4.33
CA GLY A 80 -11.03 -8.13 -3.68
C GLY A 80 -9.86 -7.99 -4.66
N LYS A 81 -9.78 -8.84 -5.69
CA LYS A 81 -8.71 -8.76 -6.72
C LYS A 81 -8.84 -7.55 -7.66
N ALA A 82 -10.00 -6.90 -7.74
CA ALA A 82 -10.20 -5.75 -8.61
C ALA A 82 -9.31 -4.57 -8.23
N GLU A 83 -9.03 -4.38 -6.94
CA GLU A 83 -8.12 -3.36 -6.43
C GLU A 83 -6.73 -3.45 -7.09
N HIS A 84 -6.14 -4.64 -7.10
CA HIS A 84 -4.82 -4.87 -7.69
C HIS A 84 -4.81 -4.68 -9.21
N ILE A 85 -5.90 -5.05 -9.90
CA ILE A 85 -6.04 -4.81 -11.34
C ILE A 85 -6.04 -3.31 -11.65
N VAL A 86 -6.82 -2.53 -10.91
CA VAL A 86 -6.88 -1.07 -11.10
C VAL A 86 -5.52 -0.42 -10.78
N ALA A 87 -4.83 -0.89 -9.74
CA ALA A 87 -3.49 -0.42 -9.41
C ALA A 87 -2.49 -0.63 -10.56
N ILE A 88 -2.48 -1.82 -11.19
CA ILE A 88 -1.61 -2.12 -12.34
C ILE A 88 -1.94 -1.21 -13.53
N VAL A 89 -3.23 -1.01 -13.84
CA VAL A 89 -3.65 -0.13 -14.94
C VAL A 89 -3.14 1.30 -14.74
N ILE A 90 -3.10 1.79 -13.52
CA ILE A 90 -2.62 3.15 -13.23
C ILE A 90 -1.11 3.24 -13.26
N CYS A 91 -0.42 2.23 -12.74
CA CYS A 91 1.04 2.14 -12.88
C CYS A 91 1.44 2.16 -14.36
N LEU A 92 0.69 1.51 -15.26
CA LEU A 92 0.91 1.60 -16.71
C LEU A 92 0.88 3.03 -17.25
N PHE A 93 -0.11 3.84 -16.85
CA PHE A 93 -0.16 5.26 -17.24
C PHE A 93 1.00 6.06 -16.63
N LEU A 94 1.31 5.81 -15.36
CA LEU A 94 2.40 6.51 -14.67
C LEU A 94 3.77 6.14 -15.24
N TYR A 95 3.99 4.91 -15.71
CA TYR A 95 5.22 4.54 -16.41
C TYR A 95 5.42 5.36 -17.68
N VAL A 96 4.37 5.60 -18.47
CA VAL A 96 4.45 6.42 -19.68
C VAL A 96 4.85 7.85 -19.31
N ILE A 97 4.24 8.41 -18.27
CA ILE A 97 4.54 9.77 -17.80
C ILE A 97 5.97 9.84 -17.24
N ALA A 98 6.39 8.88 -16.42
CA ALA A 98 7.73 8.81 -15.87
C ALA A 98 8.79 8.68 -16.98
N ALA A 99 8.55 7.81 -17.96
CA ALA A 99 9.43 7.65 -19.12
C ALA A 99 9.53 8.95 -19.93
N TYR A 100 8.43 9.68 -20.11
CA TYR A 100 8.43 10.99 -20.75
C TYR A 100 9.26 12.02 -19.98
N ILE A 101 9.10 12.12 -18.65
CA ILE A 101 9.90 13.04 -17.82
C ILE A 101 11.39 12.70 -17.89
N LEU A 102 11.73 11.41 -17.82
CA LEU A 102 13.11 10.94 -17.92
C LEU A 102 13.70 11.28 -19.28
N TYR A 103 12.97 10.99 -20.36
CA TYR A 103 13.39 11.29 -21.72
C TYR A 103 13.59 12.80 -21.92
N ASP A 104 12.61 13.62 -21.56
CA ASP A 104 12.68 15.08 -21.70
C ASP A 104 13.80 15.68 -20.85
N GLY A 105 13.98 15.21 -19.62
CA GLY A 105 15.07 15.62 -18.74
C GLY A 105 16.45 15.30 -19.32
N VAL A 106 16.67 14.05 -19.76
CA VAL A 106 17.95 13.62 -20.37
C VAL A 106 18.22 14.38 -21.66
N MET A 107 17.24 14.49 -22.56
CA MET A 107 17.43 15.21 -23.83
C MET A 107 17.73 16.69 -23.62
N THR A 108 17.13 17.32 -22.60
CA THR A 108 17.43 18.72 -22.26
C THR A 108 18.89 18.90 -21.82
N ILE A 109 19.43 17.93 -21.09
CA ILE A 109 20.83 17.92 -20.65
C ILE A 109 21.76 17.71 -21.84
N VAL A 110 21.47 16.71 -22.69
CA VAL A 110 22.30 16.35 -23.85
C VAL A 110 22.33 17.45 -24.91
N GLU A 111 21.18 18.05 -25.20
CA GLU A 111 21.08 19.16 -26.16
C GLU A 111 21.64 20.48 -25.62
N GLY A 112 21.95 20.56 -24.32
CA GLY A 112 22.49 21.76 -23.68
C GLY A 112 21.52 22.94 -23.69
N ARG A 113 20.19 22.70 -23.69
CA ARG A 113 19.21 23.79 -23.66
C ARG A 113 19.34 24.57 -22.35
N MET A 114 19.49 25.89 -22.47
CA MET A 114 19.59 26.79 -21.33
C MET A 114 18.21 26.97 -20.69
N VAL A 115 17.90 26.16 -19.68
CA VAL A 115 16.70 26.35 -18.85
C VAL A 115 17.12 27.19 -17.64
N ILE A 116 16.61 28.42 -17.56
CA ILE A 116 16.80 29.30 -16.40
C ILE A 116 15.44 29.47 -15.74
N PRO A 117 15.15 28.70 -14.68
CA PRO A 117 13.87 28.83 -14.03
C PRO A 117 13.76 30.17 -13.30
N CYS A 118 12.57 30.76 -13.33
CA CYS A 118 12.27 31.97 -12.58
C CYS A 118 12.33 31.70 -11.07
N THR A 119 12.61 32.75 -10.29
CA THR A 119 12.64 32.69 -8.81
C THR A 119 11.32 32.18 -8.20
N VAL A 120 10.21 32.30 -8.93
CA VAL A 120 8.89 31.77 -8.55
C VAL A 120 8.93 30.24 -8.33
N ALA A 121 9.72 29.51 -9.11
CA ALA A 121 9.87 28.06 -8.95
C ALA A 121 10.56 27.68 -7.62
N VAL A 122 11.55 28.47 -7.17
CA VAL A 122 12.19 28.25 -5.87
C VAL A 122 11.18 28.40 -4.74
N TRP A 123 10.37 29.47 -4.77
CA TRP A 123 9.34 29.68 -3.76
C TRP A 123 8.30 28.56 -3.77
N GLY A 124 7.90 28.08 -4.94
CA GLY A 124 6.99 26.92 -5.07
C GLY A 124 7.53 25.66 -4.38
N ALA A 125 8.81 25.33 -4.64
CA ALA A 125 9.45 24.18 -4.01
C ALA A 125 9.65 24.37 -2.49
N VAL A 126 10.00 25.59 -2.04
CA VAL A 126 10.14 25.90 -0.61
C VAL A 126 8.80 25.80 0.14
N PHE A 127 7.74 26.41 -0.41
CA PHE A 127 6.40 26.28 0.17
C PHE A 127 5.96 24.81 0.20
N SER A 128 6.32 24.06 -0.83
CA SER A 128 6.05 22.64 -0.85
C SER A 128 6.72 21.88 0.30
N ILE A 129 8.01 22.13 0.55
CA ILE A 129 8.73 21.50 1.66
C ILE A 129 8.05 21.80 2.99
N LEU A 130 7.66 23.06 3.21
CA LEU A 130 7.03 23.49 4.46
C LEU A 130 5.67 22.82 4.69
N ILE A 131 4.84 22.75 3.66
CA ILE A 131 3.49 22.16 3.75
C ILE A 131 3.59 20.64 3.94
N ASN A 132 4.43 19.96 3.15
CA ASN A 132 4.61 18.51 3.29
C ASN A 132 5.24 18.13 4.63
N GLU A 133 6.18 18.91 5.14
CA GLU A 133 6.74 18.68 6.48
C GLU A 133 5.68 18.86 7.59
N LEU A 134 4.79 19.84 7.45
CA LEU A 134 3.69 20.04 8.38
C LEU A 134 2.71 18.86 8.34
N MET A 135 2.35 18.42 7.13
CA MET A 135 1.47 17.27 6.90
C MET A 135 2.07 15.98 7.46
N PHE A 136 3.36 15.73 7.23
CA PHE A 136 4.11 14.62 7.81
C PHE A 136 4.00 14.60 9.34
N ARG A 137 4.29 15.72 10.02
CA ARG A 137 4.24 15.78 11.48
C ARG A 137 2.85 15.53 12.04
N GLN A 138 1.83 16.11 11.40
CA GLN A 138 0.43 15.92 11.80
C GLN A 138 -0.03 14.48 11.59
N ALA A 139 0.25 13.91 10.41
CA ALA A 139 -0.11 12.53 10.07
C ALA A 139 0.63 11.51 10.96
N LEU A 140 1.92 11.71 11.23
CA LEU A 140 2.70 10.81 12.08
C LEU A 140 2.20 10.83 13.54
N CYS A 141 1.92 12.02 14.08
CA CYS A 141 1.36 12.17 15.43
C CYS A 141 -0.03 11.53 15.54
N ALA A 142 -0.90 11.73 14.54
CA ALA A 142 -2.23 11.14 14.53
C ALA A 142 -2.17 9.61 14.33
N GLY A 143 -1.32 9.13 13.42
CA GLY A 143 -1.14 7.71 13.13
C GLY A 143 -0.59 6.92 14.30
N THR A 144 0.42 7.46 15.00
CA THR A 144 0.97 6.83 16.22
C THR A 144 -0.03 6.81 17.37
N LYS A 145 -0.76 7.91 17.61
CA LYS A 145 -1.79 7.95 18.67
C LYS A 145 -2.99 7.06 18.39
N ALA A 146 -3.36 6.91 17.12
CA ALA A 146 -4.46 6.06 16.68
C ALA A 146 -4.04 4.59 16.43
N ASN A 147 -2.76 4.24 16.61
CA ASN A 147 -2.18 2.94 16.23
C ASN A 147 -2.59 2.50 14.81
N SER A 148 -2.57 3.44 13.88
CA SER A 148 -2.99 3.22 12.50
C SER A 148 -1.78 3.10 11.58
N PRO A 149 -1.41 1.90 11.12
CA PRO A 149 -0.29 1.71 10.21
C PRO A 149 -0.50 2.43 8.88
N SER A 150 -1.74 2.52 8.39
CA SER A 150 -2.08 3.24 7.14
C SER A 150 -1.84 4.74 7.22
N MET A 151 -2.15 5.39 8.35
CA MET A 151 -1.87 6.82 8.54
C MET A 151 -0.37 7.09 8.73
N VAL A 152 0.36 6.16 9.37
CA VAL A 152 1.82 6.24 9.48
C VAL A 152 2.47 6.11 8.09
N ALA A 153 2.03 5.16 7.27
CA ALA A 153 2.47 5.03 5.89
C ALA A 153 2.23 6.32 5.09
N LYS A 154 1.04 6.94 5.22
CA LYS A 154 0.73 8.21 4.57
C LYS A 154 1.65 9.36 5.02
N ALA A 155 2.06 9.36 6.28
CA ALA A 155 3.04 10.33 6.77
C ALA A 155 4.39 10.14 6.04
N TRP A 156 4.91 8.91 5.98
CA TRP A 156 6.18 8.62 5.29
C TRP A 156 6.15 8.93 3.79
N GLU A 157 4.99 8.79 3.15
CA GLU A 157 4.77 9.24 1.77
C GLU A 157 4.99 10.76 1.65
N SER A 158 4.35 11.56 2.51
CA SER A 158 4.56 13.02 2.55
C SER A 158 6.01 13.40 2.86
N ARG A 159 6.76 12.56 3.57
CA ARG A 159 8.20 12.75 3.79
C ARG A 159 9.02 12.51 2.51
N THR A 160 8.60 11.58 1.66
CA THR A 160 9.23 11.33 0.36
C THR A 160 9.02 12.51 -0.58
N ASP A 161 7.83 13.10 -0.57
CA ASP A 161 7.55 14.37 -1.26
C ASP A 161 8.43 15.54 -0.76
N VAL A 162 8.84 15.56 0.51
CA VAL A 162 9.80 16.56 1.00
C VAL A 162 11.16 16.36 0.34
N TYR A 163 11.63 15.11 0.20
CA TYR A 163 12.91 14.81 -0.41
C TYR A 163 12.93 15.13 -1.91
N SER A 164 11.84 14.87 -2.63
CA SER A 164 11.72 15.27 -4.05
C SER A 164 11.75 16.80 -4.19
N SER A 165 10.99 17.54 -3.37
CA SER A 165 10.99 19.00 -3.39
C SER A 165 12.34 19.60 -3.03
N ILE A 166 13.10 18.99 -2.11
CA ILE A 166 14.48 19.40 -1.78
C ILE A 166 15.38 19.24 -3.01
N ALA A 167 15.30 18.10 -3.72
CA ALA A 167 16.05 17.89 -4.95
C ALA A 167 15.74 18.97 -6.00
N VAL A 168 14.47 19.38 -6.12
CA VAL A 168 14.05 20.49 -7.00
C VAL A 168 14.63 21.83 -6.55
N VAL A 169 14.62 22.16 -5.25
CA VAL A 169 15.23 23.40 -4.73
C VAL A 169 16.70 23.49 -5.13
N PHE A 170 17.47 22.42 -4.92
CA PHE A 170 18.86 22.36 -5.33
C PHE A 170 19.01 22.48 -6.86
N GLY A 171 18.14 21.80 -7.62
CA GLY A 171 18.11 21.88 -9.08
C GLY A 171 17.90 23.30 -9.60
N VAL A 172 16.89 24.00 -9.07
CA VAL A 172 16.53 25.35 -9.49
C VAL A 172 17.58 26.37 -9.05
N ILE A 173 18.07 26.31 -7.80
CA ILE A 173 19.12 27.22 -7.33
C ILE A 173 20.41 27.03 -8.14
N GLY A 174 20.78 25.77 -8.39
CA GLY A 174 21.93 25.42 -9.22
C GLY A 174 21.83 25.97 -10.64
N ALA A 175 20.66 25.81 -11.28
CA ALA A 175 20.39 26.38 -12.61
C ALA A 175 20.52 27.91 -12.64
N LYS A 176 20.14 28.60 -11.55
CA LYS A 176 20.31 30.05 -11.43
C LYS A 176 21.75 30.50 -11.19
N MET A 177 22.59 29.65 -10.59
CA MET A 177 24.03 29.91 -10.38
C MET A 177 24.88 29.69 -11.64
N GLY A 178 24.26 29.31 -12.76
CA GLY A 178 24.91 29.07 -14.05
C GLY A 178 25.01 27.59 -14.44
N PHE A 179 24.58 26.66 -13.57
CA PHE A 179 24.57 25.23 -13.88
C PHE A 179 23.22 24.81 -14.47
N HIS A 180 22.94 25.23 -15.71
CA HIS A 180 21.63 25.08 -16.37
C HIS A 180 21.11 23.63 -16.47
N PHE A 181 21.99 22.62 -16.37
CA PHE A 181 21.61 21.21 -16.36
C PHE A 181 21.00 20.74 -15.03
N MET A 182 21.13 21.50 -13.93
CA MET A 182 20.71 21.05 -12.60
C MET A 182 19.19 20.93 -12.42
N ASP A 183 18.40 21.79 -13.05
CA ASP A 183 16.93 21.68 -13.00
C ASP A 183 16.39 20.48 -13.82
N PRO A 184 16.85 20.26 -15.07
CA PRO A 184 16.58 19.01 -15.78
C PRO A 184 17.08 17.76 -15.05
N LEU A 185 18.23 17.83 -14.38
CA LEU A 185 18.75 16.73 -13.57
C LEU A 185 17.82 16.42 -12.39
N ALA A 186 17.28 17.44 -11.72
CA ALA A 186 16.27 17.24 -10.68
C ALA A 186 15.01 16.58 -11.25
N ALA A 187 14.57 16.96 -12.45
CA ALA A 187 13.45 16.30 -13.13
C ALA A 187 13.74 14.80 -13.41
N VAL A 188 14.96 14.47 -13.85
CA VAL A 188 15.38 13.08 -14.06
C VAL A 188 15.37 12.30 -12.73
N VAL A 189 15.90 12.87 -11.66
CA VAL A 189 15.91 12.22 -10.33
C VAL A 189 14.49 11.93 -9.86
N VAL A 190 13.58 12.91 -9.96
CA VAL A 190 12.17 12.72 -9.60
C VAL A 190 11.49 11.71 -10.53
N GLY A 191 11.78 11.74 -11.83
CA GLY A 191 11.29 10.74 -12.78
C GLY A 191 11.71 9.30 -12.42
N LEU A 192 12.94 9.11 -11.94
CA LEU A 192 13.42 7.81 -11.45
C LEU A 192 12.69 7.38 -10.16
N MET A 193 12.38 8.32 -9.27
CA MET A 193 11.59 8.05 -8.07
C MET A 193 10.18 7.55 -8.44
N ILE A 194 9.50 8.23 -9.38
CA ILE A 194 8.18 7.82 -9.88
C ILE A 194 8.27 6.42 -10.51
N PHE A 195 9.29 6.18 -11.34
CA PHE A 195 9.47 4.87 -11.99
C PHE A 195 9.65 3.74 -10.97
N ARG A 196 10.49 3.96 -9.95
CA ARG A 196 10.72 2.99 -8.87
C ARG A 196 9.43 2.72 -8.07
N MET A 197 8.69 3.76 -7.73
CA MET A 197 7.42 3.64 -7.03
C MET A 197 6.41 2.81 -7.83
N CYS A 198 6.27 3.09 -9.14
CA CYS A 198 5.41 2.30 -10.02
C CYS A 198 5.85 0.83 -10.10
N PHE A 199 7.15 0.57 -10.07
CA PHE A 199 7.70 -0.79 -10.05
C PHE A 199 7.33 -1.55 -8.78
N GLU A 200 7.55 -0.96 -7.62
CA GLU A 200 7.19 -1.55 -6.33
C GLU A 200 5.67 -1.81 -6.26
N MET A 201 4.84 -0.81 -6.62
CA MET A 201 3.38 -0.96 -6.64
C MET A 201 2.88 -2.03 -7.63
N THR A 202 3.47 -2.10 -8.82
CA THR A 202 3.11 -3.11 -9.82
C THR A 202 3.49 -4.51 -9.34
N GLN A 203 4.67 -4.64 -8.72
CA GLN A 203 5.14 -5.91 -8.18
C GLN A 203 4.22 -6.39 -7.05
N GLU A 204 3.87 -5.52 -6.11
CA GLU A 204 2.92 -5.84 -5.03
C GLU A 204 1.56 -6.28 -5.57
N ALA A 205 0.99 -5.51 -6.51
CA ALA A 205 -0.29 -5.84 -7.12
C ALA A 205 -0.24 -7.16 -7.93
N ALA A 206 0.84 -7.41 -8.67
CA ALA A 206 1.02 -8.66 -9.42
C ALA A 206 1.18 -9.86 -8.49
N LEU A 207 1.94 -9.72 -7.40
CA LEU A 207 2.12 -10.76 -6.39
C LEU A 207 0.82 -11.05 -5.63
N ALA A 208 0.02 -10.02 -5.35
CA ALA A 208 -1.29 -10.18 -4.74
C ALA A 208 -2.27 -10.93 -5.67
N LEU A 209 -2.20 -10.70 -6.99
CA LEU A 209 -2.97 -11.48 -7.96
C LEU A 209 -2.58 -12.96 -8.00
N LEU A 210 -1.30 -13.27 -7.73
CA LEU A 210 -0.74 -14.61 -7.61
C LEU A 210 -1.00 -15.28 -6.24
N ASP A 211 -1.83 -14.67 -5.37
CA ASP A 211 -2.12 -15.16 -4.02
C ASP A 211 -0.85 -15.29 -3.14
N LYS A 212 0.07 -14.32 -3.23
CA LYS A 212 1.26 -14.27 -2.35
C LYS A 212 0.82 -14.28 -0.87
N ALA A 213 1.52 -15.09 -0.07
CA ALA A 213 1.31 -15.13 1.38
C ALA A 213 1.76 -13.80 2.05
N PRO A 214 1.06 -13.32 3.10
CA PRO A 214 1.43 -12.12 3.83
C PRO A 214 2.86 -12.19 4.38
N GLU A 215 3.55 -11.04 4.45
CA GLU A 215 4.96 -10.96 4.84
C GLU A 215 5.19 -11.32 6.32
N GLU A 216 4.23 -11.00 7.19
CA GLU A 216 4.22 -11.38 8.62
C GLU A 216 3.83 -12.85 8.85
N ALA A 217 3.33 -13.52 7.81
CA ALA A 217 2.83 -14.88 7.86
C ALA A 217 3.87 -15.88 7.35
N SER A 218 5.04 -15.90 7.98
CA SER A 218 5.96 -17.05 7.88
C SER A 218 5.14 -18.31 8.13
N ARG A 219 5.19 -19.28 7.21
CA ARG A 219 4.48 -20.56 7.33
C ARG A 219 4.75 -21.21 8.70
N VAL A 220 5.97 -21.08 9.21
CA VAL A 220 6.38 -21.60 10.53
C VAL A 220 5.67 -20.85 11.66
N ALA A 221 5.63 -19.52 11.61
CA ALA A 221 4.95 -18.72 12.63
C ALA A 221 3.43 -18.94 12.64
N LEU A 222 2.83 -19.15 11.46
CA LEU A 222 1.42 -19.53 11.37
C LEU A 222 1.17 -20.93 11.92
N LEU A 223 2.00 -21.92 11.55
CA LEU A 223 1.86 -23.27 12.09
C LEU A 223 1.98 -23.29 13.61
N ASP A 224 2.93 -22.54 14.18
CA ASP A 224 3.13 -22.45 15.62
C ASP A 224 1.93 -21.79 16.33
N ARG A 225 1.42 -20.68 15.78
CA ARG A 225 0.18 -20.04 16.27
C ARG A 225 -1.02 -20.97 16.22
N PHE A 226 -1.24 -21.64 15.09
CA PHE A 226 -2.38 -22.53 14.92
C PHE A 226 -2.25 -23.78 15.80
N ASN A 227 -1.05 -24.35 15.95
CA ASN A 227 -0.80 -25.47 16.87
C ASN A 227 -1.11 -25.08 18.31
N THR A 228 -0.66 -23.91 18.77
CA THR A 228 -0.95 -23.41 20.13
C THR A 228 -2.45 -23.20 20.37
N LEU A 229 -3.20 -22.78 19.34
CA LEU A 229 -4.64 -22.54 19.44
C LEU A 229 -5.47 -23.82 19.48
N ILE A 230 -4.94 -24.93 18.93
CA ILE A 230 -5.66 -26.17 18.63
C ILE A 230 -5.12 -27.37 19.45
N GLU A 231 -4.11 -27.16 20.30
CA GLU A 231 -3.45 -28.18 21.12
C GLU A 231 -4.47 -29.04 21.91
N ASP A 232 -5.54 -28.41 22.42
CA ASP A 232 -6.60 -29.06 23.20
C ASP A 232 -7.52 -29.98 22.38
N ILE A 233 -7.56 -29.83 21.06
CA ILE A 233 -8.49 -30.56 20.17
C ILE A 233 -7.90 -31.93 19.80
N ALA A 234 -6.64 -32.22 20.17
CA ALA A 234 -5.93 -33.48 19.91
C ALA A 234 -5.84 -33.84 18.41
N VAL A 235 -5.56 -32.85 17.56
CA VAL A 235 -5.50 -33.01 16.11
C VAL A 235 -4.21 -32.44 15.56
N GLU A 236 -3.53 -33.19 14.67
CA GLU A 236 -2.26 -32.74 14.08
C GLU A 236 -2.51 -31.87 12.85
N ILE A 237 -1.89 -30.68 12.81
CA ILE A 237 -1.97 -29.79 11.65
C ILE A 237 -0.95 -30.23 10.61
N ARG A 238 -1.43 -30.57 9.41
CA ARG A 238 -0.58 -30.97 8.29
C ARG A 238 0.02 -29.77 7.57
N ASP A 239 -0.83 -28.79 7.27
CA ASP A 239 -0.43 -27.60 6.52
C ASP A 239 -1.38 -26.43 6.79
N VAL A 240 -0.84 -25.21 6.72
CA VAL A 240 -1.61 -23.97 6.79
C VAL A 240 -1.21 -23.11 5.62
N LYS A 241 -2.18 -22.77 4.79
CA LYS A 241 -2.04 -21.83 3.68
C LYS A 241 -2.86 -20.61 3.99
N VAL A 242 -2.30 -19.44 3.70
CA VAL A 242 -2.99 -18.17 3.81
C VAL A 242 -2.80 -17.41 2.50
N ARG A 243 -3.84 -16.71 2.07
CA ARG A 243 -3.76 -15.75 0.98
C ARG A 243 -4.56 -14.50 1.33
N GLU A 244 -4.19 -13.39 0.71
CA GLU A 244 -4.94 -12.14 0.84
C GLU A 244 -5.97 -12.03 -0.30
N LEU A 245 -7.21 -11.71 0.07
CA LEU A 245 -8.29 -11.39 -0.86
C LEU A 245 -8.70 -9.93 -0.61
N GLY A 246 -7.89 -9.00 -1.08
CA GLY A 246 -8.02 -7.57 -0.75
C GLY A 246 -7.85 -7.35 0.75
N ALA A 247 -8.88 -6.83 1.42
CA ALA A 247 -8.84 -6.59 2.86
C ALA A 247 -8.97 -7.87 3.74
N ILE A 248 -9.47 -8.97 3.17
CA ILE A 248 -9.80 -10.22 3.90
C ILE A 248 -8.63 -11.21 3.81
N LEU A 249 -8.39 -11.95 4.90
CA LEU A 249 -7.46 -13.09 4.90
C LEU A 249 -8.23 -14.40 4.66
N ASP A 250 -7.82 -15.20 3.69
CA ASP A 250 -8.39 -16.53 3.44
C ASP A 250 -7.39 -17.60 3.87
N PHE A 251 -7.77 -18.35 4.89
CA PHE A 251 -6.98 -19.43 5.48
C PHE A 251 -7.51 -20.78 5.02
N VAL A 252 -6.61 -21.65 4.58
CA VAL A 252 -6.88 -23.06 4.33
C VAL A 252 -6.02 -23.88 5.27
N VAL A 253 -6.67 -24.56 6.22
CA VAL A 253 -5.99 -25.36 7.24
C VAL A 253 -6.28 -26.83 6.97
N GLU A 254 -5.22 -27.61 6.85
CA GLU A 254 -5.28 -29.05 6.65
C GLU A 254 -5.00 -29.75 7.97
N VAL A 255 -5.96 -30.55 8.42
CA VAL A 255 -5.99 -31.13 9.77
C VAL A 255 -6.12 -32.64 9.67
N LYS A 256 -5.29 -33.40 10.39
CA LYS A 256 -5.30 -34.86 10.40
C LYS A 256 -6.21 -35.43 11.48
N VAL A 257 -7.28 -36.12 11.09
CA VAL A 257 -8.24 -36.74 12.01
C VAL A 257 -8.20 -38.27 11.91
N PRO A 258 -8.59 -39.01 12.96
CA PRO A 258 -8.71 -40.45 12.88
C PRO A 258 -9.67 -40.87 11.75
N ASP A 259 -9.36 -41.96 11.06
CA ASP A 259 -10.17 -42.50 9.96
C ASP A 259 -11.56 -42.99 10.40
N CYS A 260 -11.74 -43.28 11.68
CA CYS A 260 -12.98 -43.77 12.26
C CYS A 260 -13.99 -42.69 12.68
N ILE A 261 -13.68 -41.39 12.48
CA ILE A 261 -14.61 -40.32 12.87
C ILE A 261 -15.84 -40.26 11.96
N THR A 262 -16.99 -39.89 12.53
CA THR A 262 -18.19 -39.60 11.75
C THR A 262 -18.09 -38.22 11.09
N VAL A 263 -18.84 -38.01 9.99
CA VAL A 263 -18.93 -36.70 9.32
C VAL A 263 -19.40 -35.61 10.29
N GLN A 264 -20.32 -35.95 11.21
CA GLN A 264 -20.86 -35.02 12.19
C GLN A 264 -19.80 -34.59 13.22
N GLU A 265 -18.96 -35.51 13.67
CA GLU A 265 -17.83 -35.20 14.57
C GLU A 265 -16.79 -34.35 13.84
N GLY A 266 -16.48 -34.68 12.58
CA GLY A 266 -15.60 -33.89 11.74
C GLY A 266 -16.09 -32.44 11.61
N GLU A 267 -17.39 -32.23 11.39
CA GLU A 267 -17.95 -30.88 11.27
C GLU A 267 -17.87 -30.08 12.58
N LYS A 268 -18.07 -30.75 13.74
CA LYS A 268 -17.84 -30.12 15.05
C LYS A 268 -16.39 -29.67 15.22
N ILE A 269 -15.42 -30.48 14.79
CA ILE A 269 -14.00 -30.11 14.82
C ILE A 269 -13.74 -28.87 13.96
N LYS A 270 -14.28 -28.83 12.72
CA LYS A 270 -14.12 -27.65 11.85
C LYS A 270 -14.69 -26.39 12.49
N GLN A 271 -15.88 -26.49 13.09
CA GLN A 271 -16.55 -25.35 13.71
C GLN A 271 -15.76 -24.81 14.91
N LEU A 272 -15.26 -25.71 15.78
CA LEU A 272 -14.42 -25.35 16.91
C LEU A 272 -13.15 -24.61 16.48
N ILE A 273 -12.48 -25.10 15.43
CA ILE A 273 -11.29 -24.46 14.88
C ILE A 273 -11.64 -23.07 14.31
N ALA A 274 -12.74 -22.95 13.57
CA ALA A 274 -13.19 -21.68 12.98
C ALA A 274 -13.48 -20.61 14.04
N GLU A 275 -14.19 -20.96 15.11
CA GLU A 275 -14.50 -20.04 16.21
C GLU A 275 -13.23 -19.56 16.94
N ARG A 276 -12.26 -20.45 17.16
CA ARG A 276 -10.99 -20.14 17.84
C ARG A 276 -10.14 -19.13 17.04
N VAL A 277 -10.07 -19.35 15.72
CA VAL A 277 -9.24 -18.53 14.81
C VAL A 277 -9.87 -17.17 14.58
N ALA A 278 -11.20 -17.10 14.42
CA ALA A 278 -11.91 -15.85 14.23
C ALA A 278 -11.76 -14.88 15.42
N GLY A 279 -11.62 -15.40 16.65
CA GLY A 279 -11.45 -14.58 17.86
C GLY A 279 -10.07 -13.94 18.05
N GLN A 280 -9.08 -14.27 17.23
CA GLN A 280 -7.67 -13.88 17.41
C GLN A 280 -7.16 -12.90 16.34
N GLN A 281 -7.92 -12.64 15.27
CA GLN A 281 -7.46 -11.82 14.15
C GLN A 281 -8.07 -10.42 14.18
N GLU A 282 -7.26 -9.41 13.92
CA GLU A 282 -7.72 -8.01 13.77
C GLU A 282 -8.40 -7.75 12.41
N ARG A 283 -8.01 -8.53 11.39
CA ARG A 283 -8.60 -8.48 10.04
C ARG A 283 -9.68 -9.54 9.92
N GLU A 284 -10.70 -9.23 9.12
CA GLU A 284 -11.72 -10.21 8.76
C GLU A 284 -11.07 -11.40 8.06
N SER A 285 -11.36 -12.61 8.53
CA SER A 285 -10.74 -13.84 8.05
C SER A 285 -11.78 -14.89 7.70
N VAL A 286 -11.63 -15.49 6.53
CA VAL A 286 -12.38 -16.68 6.13
C VAL A 286 -11.50 -17.90 6.39
N LEU A 287 -12.05 -18.93 7.02
CA LEU A 287 -11.34 -20.17 7.31
C LEU A 287 -12.00 -21.35 6.61
N THR A 288 -11.22 -22.07 5.82
CA THR A 288 -11.59 -23.37 5.24
C THR A 288 -10.78 -24.47 5.91
N VAL A 289 -11.44 -25.35 6.67
CA VAL A 289 -10.80 -26.50 7.32
C VAL A 289 -10.99 -27.76 6.47
N ARG A 290 -9.88 -28.37 6.05
CA ARG A 290 -9.85 -29.64 5.31
C ARG A 290 -9.40 -30.75 6.23
N LEU A 291 -10.23 -31.78 6.36
CA LEU A 291 -9.94 -32.95 7.17
C LEU A 291 -9.25 -34.01 6.31
N TYR A 292 -8.11 -34.52 6.76
CA TYR A 292 -7.39 -35.64 6.16
C TYR A 292 -7.37 -36.81 7.13
N PRO A 293 -7.76 -38.02 6.72
CA PRO A 293 -7.65 -39.19 7.58
C PRO A 293 -6.17 -39.55 7.81
N PHE A 294 -5.85 -40.04 9.00
CA PHE A 294 -4.61 -40.79 9.24
C PHE A 294 -4.95 -42.19 9.75
N GLU A 295 -4.19 -43.19 9.29
CA GLU A 295 -4.30 -44.55 9.81
C GLU A 295 -3.82 -44.57 11.26
N ASN A 296 -4.75 -44.85 12.17
CA ASN A 296 -4.40 -45.11 13.54
C ASN A 296 -3.78 -46.51 13.62
N GLN A 297 -2.44 -46.61 13.70
CA GLN A 297 -1.72 -47.89 13.84
C GLN A 297 -2.16 -48.72 15.07
N ALA A 298 -3.02 -48.18 15.94
CA ALA A 298 -3.59 -48.86 17.09
C ALA A 298 -4.85 -49.71 16.83
N ALA A 299 -5.40 -49.74 15.60
CA ALA A 299 -6.71 -50.35 15.33
C ALA A 299 -6.73 -51.48 14.29
N VAL A 300 -5.69 -52.32 14.23
CA VAL A 300 -5.80 -53.64 13.59
C VAL A 300 -5.85 -54.72 14.68
N PRO A 301 -7.03 -55.07 15.22
CA PRO A 301 -7.18 -56.36 15.89
C PRO A 301 -7.17 -57.46 14.82
N ALA A 302 -6.22 -58.38 14.95
CA ALA A 302 -6.19 -59.65 14.23
C ALA A 302 -7.34 -60.58 14.65
#